data_AF-A0A9J5VZ16-F1
#
_entry.id   AF-A0A9J5VZ16-F1
#
_cell.length_a   1.000
_cell.length_b   1.000
_cell.length_c   1.000
_cell.angle_alpha   90.00
_cell.angle_beta   90.00
_cell.angle_gamma   90.00
#
_symmetry.space_group_name_H-M   'P 1'
#
loop_
_entity.id
_entity.type
_entity.pdbx_description
1 polymer ?
#
loop_
_entity_poly.entity_id
_entity_poly.type
_entity_poly.pdbx_seq_one_letter_code
_entity_poly.pdbx_strand_id
1 'polypeptide(L)'
;MLLHLGSKPVLVASSVDAARDILRTHDLVWSTRPKSSITDGLLYGSKGVAFSTYSEYWRQVGSVIVLHLLSNKRVQSFRDIRVEETSNMIEKIRQGGDSSIQ
;
A
#
# COMPACT_ATOMS: atom_id res chain seq x y z
N MET A 1 20.05 -5.98 -10.55
CA MET A 1 19.80 -7.09 -11.51
C MET A 1 18.71 -6.65 -12.48
N LEU A 2 18.85 -6.85 -13.79
CA LEU A 2 17.82 -6.51 -14.79
C LEU A 2 17.12 -7.79 -15.26
N LEU A 3 15.80 -7.83 -15.17
CA LEU A 3 14.94 -8.93 -15.61
C LEU A 3 13.98 -8.46 -16.72
N HIS A 4 13.45 -9.39 -17.50
CA HIS A 4 12.38 -9.13 -18.45
C HIS A 4 11.13 -9.90 -18.04
N LEU A 5 10.10 -9.19 -17.58
CA LEU A 5 8.80 -9.77 -17.27
C LEU A 5 7.90 -9.60 -18.50
N GLY A 6 7.82 -10.65 -19.32
CA GLY A 6 7.26 -10.55 -20.66
C GLY A 6 8.06 -9.55 -21.51
N SER A 7 7.38 -8.56 -22.08
CA SER A 7 8.02 -7.49 -22.86
C SER A 7 8.49 -6.29 -22.03
N LYS A 8 8.36 -6.33 -20.70
CA LYS A 8 8.70 -5.21 -19.81
C LYS A 8 10.03 -5.45 -19.10
N PRO A 9 11.04 -4.59 -19.29
CA PRO A 9 12.27 -4.63 -18.50
C PRO A 9 11.99 -4.16 -17.05
N VAL A 10 12.56 -4.86 -16.07
CA VAL A 10 12.38 -4.62 -14.64
C VAL A 10 13.73 -4.64 -13.94
N LEU A 11 14.07 -3.54 -13.29
CA LEU A 11 15.26 -3.46 -12.45
C LEU A 11 14.93 -3.90 -11.02
N VAL A 12 15.69 -4.88 -10.51
CA VAL A 12 15.58 -5.38 -9.14
C VAL A 12 16.68 -4.77 -8.28
N ALA A 13 16.26 -4.10 -7.20
CA ALA A 13 17.10 -3.57 -6.14
C ALA A 13 17.07 -4.50 -4.93
N SER A 14 18.17 -5.23 -4.69
CA SER A 14 18.27 -6.28 -3.67
C SER A 14 19.28 -5.94 -2.56
N SER A 15 19.58 -4.65 -2.35
CA SER A 15 20.47 -4.19 -1.28
C SER A 15 19.91 -2.93 -0.62
N VAL A 16 20.35 -2.68 0.62
CA VAL A 16 19.95 -1.49 1.38
C VAL A 16 20.40 -0.22 0.68
N ASP A 17 21.60 -0.20 0.12
CA ASP A 17 22.13 0.97 -0.60
C ASP A 17 21.32 1.26 -1.87
N ALA A 18 20.99 0.22 -2.66
CA ALA A 18 20.14 0.39 -3.83
C ALA A 18 18.72 0.86 -3.47
N ALA A 19 18.13 0.32 -2.39
CA ALA A 19 16.84 0.78 -1.90
C ALA A 19 16.88 2.24 -1.43
N ARG A 20 17.95 2.66 -0.74
CA ARG A 20 18.14 4.05 -0.32
C ARG A 20 18.25 4.98 -1.53
N ASP A 21 19.03 4.59 -2.54
CA ASP A 21 19.21 5.42 -3.73
C ASP A 21 17.91 5.60 -4.52
N ILE A 22 17.06 4.56 -4.58
CA ILE A 22 15.78 4.60 -5.29
C ILE A 22 14.70 5.34 -4.49
N LEU A 23 14.56 5.03 -3.19
CA LEU A 23 13.44 5.48 -2.37
C LEU A 23 13.69 6.81 -1.65
N ARG A 24 14.93 7.28 -1.59
CA ARG A 24 15.29 8.51 -0.88
C ARG A 24 16.12 9.47 -1.73
N THR A 25 17.21 9.01 -2.34
CA THR A 25 18.12 9.91 -3.09
C THR A 25 17.49 10.36 -4.41
N HIS A 26 16.83 9.46 -5.12
CA HIS A 26 16.20 9.71 -6.42
C HIS A 26 14.68 9.40 -6.40
N ASP A 27 14.05 9.60 -5.25
CA ASP A 27 12.65 9.24 -5.00
C ASP A 27 11.68 9.80 -6.05
N LEU A 28 11.86 11.06 -6.45
CA LEU A 28 11.02 11.74 -7.44
C LEU A 28 11.04 11.05 -8.81
N VAL A 29 12.21 10.59 -9.26
CA VAL A 29 12.37 9.90 -10.56
C VAL A 29 11.65 8.56 -10.54
N TRP A 30 11.71 7.86 -9.40
CA TRP A 30 11.10 6.53 -9.20
C TRP A 30 9.68 6.58 -8.63
N SER A 31 9.11 7.77 -8.43
CA SER A 31 7.78 7.93 -7.84
C SER A 31 6.65 7.54 -8.80
N THR A 32 6.87 7.61 -10.11
CA THR A 32 5.85 7.28 -11.10
C THR A 32 5.58 5.77 -11.16
N ARG A 33 4.31 5.38 -11.04
CA ARG A 33 3.89 3.98 -11.17
C ARG A 33 3.67 3.59 -12.65
N PRO A 34 4.15 2.43 -13.10
CA PRO A 34 3.88 1.93 -14.44
C PRO A 34 2.38 1.73 -14.67
N LYS A 35 1.87 2.13 -15.84
CA LYS A 35 0.48 1.88 -16.21
C LYS A 35 0.24 0.39 -16.44
N SER A 36 -0.86 -0.11 -15.92
CA SER A 36 -1.33 -1.49 -16.11
C SER A 36 -2.80 -1.48 -16.51
N SER A 37 -3.16 -2.26 -17.52
CA SER A 37 -4.56 -2.41 -17.94
C SER A 37 -5.45 -2.96 -16.82
N ILE A 38 -4.87 -3.80 -15.95
CA ILE A 38 -5.56 -4.35 -14.78
C ILE A 38 -5.89 -3.23 -13.79
N THR A 39 -4.92 -2.35 -13.48
CA THR A 39 -5.14 -1.25 -12.54
C THR A 39 -6.05 -0.18 -13.15
N ASP A 40 -6.00 0.03 -14.46
CA ASP A 40 -6.93 0.93 -15.15
C ASP A 40 -8.37 0.43 -15.07
N GLY A 41 -8.60 -0.87 -15.28
CA GLY A 41 -9.93 -1.47 -15.22
C GLY A 41 -10.49 -1.60 -13.80
N LEU A 42 -9.65 -1.94 -12.82
CA LEU A 42 -10.09 -2.23 -11.45
C LEU A 42 -10.03 -1.02 -10.51
N LEU A 43 -9.12 -0.08 -10.75
CA LEU A 43 -8.77 0.99 -9.79
C LEU A 43 -9.09 2.37 -10.34
N TYR A 44 -10.31 2.55 -10.84
CA TYR A 44 -10.86 3.83 -11.30
C TYR A 44 -9.94 4.53 -12.32
N GLY A 45 -9.38 3.79 -13.27
CA GLY A 45 -8.43 4.32 -14.26
C GLY A 45 -7.06 4.65 -13.68
N SER A 46 -6.58 3.85 -12.71
CA SER A 46 -5.34 4.07 -11.96
C SER A 46 -5.23 5.46 -11.31
N LYS A 47 -6.36 6.06 -10.90
CA LYS A 47 -6.37 7.39 -10.27
C LYS A 47 -6.15 7.35 -8.75
N GLY A 48 -6.16 6.16 -8.15
CA GLY A 48 -5.91 5.98 -6.72
C GLY A 48 -4.46 6.28 -6.34
N VAL A 49 -4.25 6.67 -5.07
CA VAL A 49 -2.93 7.05 -4.53
C VAL A 49 -1.85 5.97 -4.70
N ALA A 50 -2.21 4.68 -4.75
CA ALA A 50 -1.25 3.59 -4.83
C ALA A 50 -0.70 3.35 -6.25
N PHE A 51 -1.50 3.63 -7.29
CA PHE A 51 -1.21 3.23 -8.67
C PHE A 51 -1.22 4.39 -9.68
N SER A 52 -1.46 5.63 -9.24
CA SER A 52 -1.41 6.76 -10.16
C SER A 52 0.01 7.15 -10.52
N THR A 53 0.15 7.74 -11.70
CA THR A 53 1.38 8.41 -12.12
C THR A 53 1.64 9.63 -11.23
N TYR A 54 2.92 9.93 -10.98
CA TYR A 54 3.27 11.10 -10.20
C TYR A 54 2.78 12.36 -10.90
N SER A 55 2.04 13.19 -10.17
CA SER A 55 1.39 14.41 -10.65
C SER A 55 1.10 15.33 -9.47
N GLU A 56 0.76 16.59 -9.74
CA GLU A 56 0.30 17.51 -8.69
C GLU A 56 -0.92 16.96 -7.95
N TYR A 57 -1.88 16.39 -8.69
CA TYR A 57 -3.05 15.72 -8.13
C TYR A 57 -2.65 14.63 -7.12
N TRP A 58 -1.71 13.75 -7.48
CA TRP A 58 -1.25 12.69 -6.58
C TRP A 58 -0.65 13.26 -5.29
N ARG A 59 0.14 14.34 -5.37
CA ARG A 59 0.73 15.00 -4.20
C ARG A 59 -0.34 15.59 -3.29
N GLN A 60 -1.35 16.24 -3.87
CA GLN A 60 -2.46 16.83 -3.12
C GLN A 60 -3.28 15.75 -2.41
N VAL A 61 -3.64 14.68 -3.12
CA VAL A 61 -4.37 13.53 -2.53
C VAL A 61 -3.54 12.86 -1.43
N GLY A 62 -2.24 12.64 -1.66
CA GLY A 62 -1.34 12.08 -0.65
C GLY A 62 -1.29 12.93 0.62
N SER A 63 -1.23 14.26 0.48
CA SER A 63 -1.28 15.20 1.61
C SER A 63 -2.60 15.07 2.40
N VAL A 64 -3.74 15.04 1.70
CA VAL A 64 -5.06 14.86 2.34
C VAL A 64 -5.14 13.55 3.12
N ILE A 65 -4.65 12.46 2.54
CA ILE A 65 -4.64 11.14 3.18
C ILE A 65 -3.80 11.17 4.47
N VAL A 66 -2.58 11.70 4.40
CA VAL A 66 -1.69 11.78 5.57
C VAL A 66 -2.29 12.65 6.68
N LEU A 67 -2.87 13.80 6.33
CA LEU A 67 -3.39 14.74 7.31
C LEU A 67 -4.72 14.30 7.94
N HIS A 68 -5.61 13.69 7.17
CA HIS A 68 -6.99 13.45 7.62
C HIS A 68 -7.33 11.99 7.90
N LEU A 69 -6.69 11.05 7.20
CA LEU A 69 -6.95 9.61 7.36
C LEU A 69 -5.90 8.93 8.23
N LEU A 70 -4.61 9.24 7.99
CA LEU A 70 -3.49 8.58 8.64
C LEU A 70 -2.83 9.44 9.74
N SER A 71 -3.45 10.54 10.14
CA SER A 71 -2.92 11.34 11.24
C SER A 71 -3.05 10.62 12.57
N ASN A 72 -2.10 10.89 13.48
CA ASN A 72 -2.10 10.28 14.82
C ASN A 72 -3.45 10.44 15.53
N LYS A 73 -4.08 11.63 15.44
CA LYS A 73 -5.39 11.88 16.03
C LYS A 73 -6.46 10.94 15.47
N ARG A 74 -6.52 10.78 14.14
CA ARG A 74 -7.49 9.88 13.50
C ARG A 74 -7.21 8.42 13.82
N VAL A 75 -5.95 8.01 13.81
CA VAL A 75 -5.55 6.63 14.15
C VAL A 75 -5.93 6.31 15.59
N GLN A 76 -5.72 7.24 16.53
CA GLN A 76 -6.09 7.03 17.93
C GLN A 76 -7.61 7.04 18.15
N SER A 77 -8.38 7.83 17.40
CA SER A 77 -9.86 7.83 17.54
C SER A 77 -10.49 6.49 17.17
N PHE A 78 -9.84 5.67 16.33
CA PHE A 78 -10.30 4.32 15.97
C PHE A 78 -9.76 3.22 16.89
N ARG A 79 -9.13 3.56 18.02
CA ARG A 79 -8.49 2.58 18.89
C ARG A 79 -9.49 1.56 19.42
N ASP A 80 -10.63 2.00 19.93
CA ASP A 80 -11.59 1.11 20.59
C ASP A 80 -12.21 0.13 19.61
N ILE A 81 -12.58 0.60 18.41
CA ILE A 81 -13.05 -0.25 17.30
C ILE A 81 -12.01 -1.31 16.94
N ARG A 82 -10.72 -0.97 16.88
CA ARG A 82 -9.68 -1.97 16.59
C ARG A 82 -9.57 -3.02 17.69
N VAL A 83 -9.71 -2.62 18.96
CA VAL A 83 -9.66 -3.57 20.09
C VAL A 83 -10.85 -4.53 20.02
N GLU A 84 -12.05 -4.00 19.74
CA GLU A 84 -13.26 -4.79 19.58
C GLU A 84 -13.15 -5.79 18.42
N GLU A 85 -12.81 -5.32 17.21
CA GLU A 85 -12.68 -6.19 16.02
C GLU A 85 -11.60 -7.26 16.20
N THR A 86 -10.49 -6.93 16.87
CA THR A 86 -9.44 -7.90 17.18
C THR A 86 -9.94 -8.96 18.17
N SER A 87 -10.69 -8.57 19.19
CA SER A 87 -11.28 -9.49 20.16
C SER A 87 -12.29 -10.43 19.49
N ASN A 88 -13.15 -9.89 18.62
CA ASN A 88 -14.11 -10.65 17.82
C ASN A 88 -13.41 -11.66 16.89
N MET A 89 -12.29 -11.25 16.27
CA MET A 89 -11.48 -12.14 15.44
C MET A 89 -10.88 -13.30 16.25
N ILE A 90 -10.32 -13.02 17.42
CA ILE A 90 -9.74 -14.05 18.31
C ILE A 90 -10.81 -15.05 18.74
N GLU A 91 -12.00 -14.56 19.11
CA GLU A 91 -13.10 -15.41 19.52
C GLU A 91 -13.58 -16.33 18.39
N LYS A 92 -13.68 -15.82 17.16
CA LYS A 92 -13.99 -16.65 15.97
C LYS A 92 -12.94 -17.73 15.73
N ILE A 93 -11.66 -17.40 15.90
CA ILE A 93 -10.56 -18.38 15.77
C ILE A 93 -10.69 -19.47 16.83
N ARG A 94 -10.99 -19.10 18.09
CA ARG A 94 -11.18 -20.06 19.19
C ARG A 94 -12.33 -21.03 18.90
N GLN A 95 -13.48 -20.52 18.48
CA GLN A 95 -14.64 -21.34 18.14
C GLN A 95 -14.37 -22.29 16.96
N GLY A 96 -13.64 -21.83 15.93
CA GLY A 96 -13.24 -22.69 14.81
C GLY A 96 -12.25 -23.79 15.21
N GLY A 97 -11.37 -23.51 16.18
CA GLY A 97 -10.47 -24.48 16.77
C GLY A 97 -11.20 -25.55 17.59
N ASP A 98 -12.16 -25.15 18.41
CA ASP A 98 -12.96 -26.06 19.23
C ASP A 98 -13.86 -26.97 18.35
N SER A 99 -14.39 -26.45 17.24
CA SER A 99 -15.14 -27.26 16.25
C SER A 99 -14.29 -28.24 15.44
N SER A 100 -12.96 -28.17 15.54
CA SER A 100 -12.04 -29.10 14.87
C SER A 100 -11.61 -30.26 15.79
N ILE A 101 -12.01 -30.24 17.06
CA ILE A 101 -11.66 -31.25 18.09
C ILE A 101 -12.87 -32.13 18.46
N GLN A 102 -14.07 -31.84 17.92
CA GLN A 102 -15.25 -32.73 17.93
C GLN A 102 -15.43 -33.44 16.60
#